data_AF-A0AAD2CIA6-F1
#
_entry.id   AF-A0AAD2CIA6-F1
#
_cell.length_a   1.000
_cell.length_b   1.000
_cell.length_c   1.000
_cell.angle_alpha   90.00
_cell.angle_beta   90.00
_cell.angle_gamma   90.00
#
_symmetry.space_group_name_H-M   'P 1'
#
loop_
_entity.id
_entity.type
_entity.pdbx_description
1 polymer ?
#
loop_
_entity_poly.entity_id
_entity_poly.type
_entity_poly.pdbx_seq_one_letter_code
_entity_poly.pdbx_strand_id
1 'polypeptide(L)'
;MKAAHEAAAAMSELATDVRPIPMLTVDVPTGPPGQTRISTTTLLSPSARTIASPATAQETDGEVGEDQPNASSPMDTGRDGFGDNHLVRALGSARLVFQNINTIPDASDDPKQAQLNHWIQSERVDFLLLAELNKFWPAITPTNRWRERASTMAWKGEGFHSAVAYNIHQPRTAHSTTQFGGCSTSAFNEVSHQVRSSGDDSLGRWAWIRLHGRTQGVGQRDLVVISAYRPNPPNDGHQTVWFQHKAHFSRTHRDAEPREAFIKDLSTAINTWRDDGCSIILGIDANDDLSSYSPKSFCFRMSEVGLIEAIQSNHPGSHQATYQRNLRGYPIDRIFATPDVPILAARYYPFDEHVASNHRGLWIDFDLRSLLGGHKPTKSTHVPRRLVMHNKRVVQRYVQLTEQGYMRYNIPGRLSTLGFDVARQQGGITKSQSVRFHRIHADAYTVRRLAEQNCRKLSIGGAEWSPQGQSIRDRITLWRLLLKGRRRCRVSSRKVRRLLLKTNEPLAWKMTTAELETHLTQDLGRY
;
A
#
# COMPACT_ATOMS: atom_id res chain seq x y z
N MET A 1 17.08 -43.78 12.95
CA MET A 1 17.00 -42.46 12.27
C MET A 1 17.29 -42.57 10.77
N LYS A 2 18.34 -43.27 10.32
CA LYS A 2 18.67 -43.43 8.89
C LYS A 2 17.53 -44.07 8.05
N ALA A 3 16.94 -45.16 8.55
CA ALA A 3 15.81 -45.84 7.90
C ALA A 3 14.52 -45.00 7.82
N ALA A 4 14.29 -44.08 8.76
CA ALA A 4 13.12 -43.18 8.72
C ALA A 4 13.33 -42.00 7.75
N HIS A 5 14.59 -41.63 7.51
CA HIS A 5 14.97 -40.60 6.56
C HIS A 5 14.99 -41.14 5.12
N GLU A 6 15.41 -42.39 4.94
CA GLU A 6 15.39 -43.14 3.67
C GLU A 6 13.94 -43.47 3.24
N ALA A 7 13.06 -43.86 4.16
CA ALA A 7 11.64 -44.09 3.86
C ALA A 7 10.88 -42.80 3.50
N ALA A 8 11.25 -41.65 4.07
CA ALA A 8 10.66 -40.36 3.74
C ALA A 8 11.16 -39.80 2.39
N ALA A 9 12.41 -40.10 2.02
CA ALA A 9 12.97 -39.74 0.72
C ALA A 9 12.35 -40.57 -0.42
N ALA A 10 12.21 -41.90 -0.23
CA ALA A 10 11.60 -42.79 -1.21
C ALA A 10 10.10 -42.48 -1.46
N MET A 11 9.37 -42.02 -0.43
CA MET A 11 7.98 -41.58 -0.58
C MET A 11 7.84 -40.19 -1.24
N SER A 12 8.90 -39.36 -1.21
CA SER A 12 8.90 -38.04 -1.84
C SER A 12 9.17 -38.12 -3.35
N GLU A 13 9.94 -39.11 -3.82
CA GLU A 13 10.17 -39.36 -5.26
C GLU A 13 8.95 -39.95 -5.97
N LEU A 14 8.09 -40.68 -5.25
CA LEU A 14 6.82 -41.20 -5.79
C LEU A 14 5.72 -40.13 -5.92
N ALA A 15 5.89 -38.96 -5.29
CA ALA A 15 4.93 -37.85 -5.35
C ALA A 15 5.23 -36.86 -6.49
N THR A 16 6.41 -36.93 -7.11
CA THR A 16 6.86 -36.01 -8.16
C THR A 16 6.43 -36.39 -9.59
N ASP A 17 5.77 -37.54 -9.79
CA ASP A 17 5.35 -38.01 -11.12
C ASP A 17 3.83 -38.00 -11.34
N VAL A 18 3.11 -37.11 -10.64
CA VAL A 18 1.71 -36.82 -10.94
C VAL A 18 1.66 -35.69 -11.96
N ARG A 19 1.62 -36.06 -13.25
CA ARG A 19 1.21 -35.13 -14.31
C ARG A 19 -0.22 -34.63 -14.00
N PRO A 20 -0.51 -33.33 -14.22
CA PRO A 20 -1.85 -32.81 -14.01
C PRO A 20 -2.85 -33.53 -14.93
N ILE A 21 -3.86 -34.15 -14.32
CA ILE A 21 -5.03 -34.68 -15.03
C ILE A 21 -5.82 -33.47 -15.58
N PRO A 22 -6.13 -33.42 -16.88
CA PRO A 22 -6.94 -32.33 -17.44
C PRO A 22 -8.33 -32.34 -16.81
N MET A 23 -8.79 -31.15 -16.40
CA MET A 23 -10.13 -30.93 -15.89
C MET A 23 -11.16 -31.35 -16.95
N LEU A 24 -11.93 -32.39 -16.66
CA LEU A 24 -13.14 -32.74 -17.39
C LEU A 24 -14.12 -31.56 -17.29
N THR A 25 -14.30 -30.85 -18.41
CA THR A 25 -15.43 -29.96 -18.63
C THR A 25 -16.69 -30.79 -18.65
N VAL A 26 -17.57 -30.55 -17.68
CA VAL A 26 -18.93 -31.08 -17.70
C VAL A 26 -19.76 -30.10 -18.53
N ASP A 27 -20.05 -30.48 -19.78
CA ASP A 27 -21.02 -29.78 -20.62
C ASP A 27 -22.42 -29.93 -20.00
N VAL A 28 -22.98 -28.79 -19.59
CA VAL A 28 -24.39 -28.68 -19.21
C VAL A 28 -25.16 -28.23 -20.47
N PRO A 29 -26.09 -29.03 -21.01
CA PRO A 29 -26.87 -28.63 -22.17
C PRO A 29 -27.93 -27.59 -21.77
N THR A 30 -27.77 -26.36 -22.26
CA THR A 30 -28.80 -25.31 -22.18
C THR A 30 -29.73 -25.41 -23.39
N GLY A 31 -30.91 -25.99 -23.17
CA GLY A 31 -32.03 -25.87 -24.10
C GLY A 31 -32.66 -24.47 -24.05
N PRO A 32 -33.33 -24.00 -25.12
CA PRO A 32 -33.89 -22.65 -25.18
C PRO A 32 -35.22 -22.56 -24.41
N PRO A 33 -35.45 -21.51 -23.59
CA PRO A 33 -36.76 -21.30 -23.00
C PRO A 33 -37.71 -20.66 -24.02
N GLY A 34 -38.88 -21.28 -24.13
CA GLY A 34 -39.97 -20.88 -25.00
C GLY A 34 -40.60 -19.53 -24.64
N GLN A 35 -41.23 -18.96 -25.66
CA GLN A 35 -42.07 -17.79 -25.63
C GLN A 35 -43.25 -18.00 -24.66
N THR A 36 -43.39 -17.10 -23.69
CA THR A 36 -44.69 -16.83 -23.05
C THR A 36 -45.07 -15.39 -23.28
N ARG A 37 -46.18 -15.26 -23.99
CA ARG A 37 -46.91 -14.08 -24.43
C ARG A 37 -47.82 -13.64 -23.28
N ILE A 38 -47.68 -12.41 -22.76
CA ILE A 38 -48.76 -11.72 -22.03
C ILE A 38 -48.80 -10.25 -22.45
N SER A 39 -50.04 -9.80 -22.60
CA SER A 39 -50.53 -8.67 -23.37
C SER A 39 -50.29 -7.28 -22.78
N THR A 40 -50.17 -6.34 -23.71
CA THR A 40 -50.53 -4.91 -23.69
C THR A 40 -51.50 -4.44 -22.60
N THR A 41 -51.19 -3.29 -21.97
CA THR A 41 -52.17 -2.21 -21.79
C THR A 41 -51.46 -0.85 -21.88
N THR A 42 -51.92 -0.08 -22.85
CA THR A 42 -51.59 1.29 -23.22
C THR A 42 -52.08 2.29 -22.17
N LEU A 43 -51.29 3.31 -21.84
CA LEU A 43 -51.84 4.66 -21.56
C LEU A 43 -50.90 5.75 -22.08
N LEU A 44 -51.54 6.69 -22.75
CA LEU A 44 -51.02 7.78 -23.58
C LEU A 44 -50.48 8.97 -22.78
N SER A 45 -49.63 9.74 -23.46
CA SER A 45 -49.04 11.05 -23.17
C SER A 45 -50.09 12.17 -22.95
N PRO A 46 -49.70 13.42 -22.58
CA PRO A 46 -49.17 14.36 -23.59
C PRO A 46 -48.14 15.43 -23.13
N SER A 47 -47.21 15.70 -24.07
CA SER A 47 -46.66 16.97 -24.57
C SER A 47 -46.44 18.23 -23.70
N ALA A 48 -45.16 18.64 -23.71
CA ALA A 48 -44.57 19.91 -24.19
C ALA A 48 -45.10 21.29 -23.72
N ARG A 49 -44.15 22.15 -23.29
CA ARG A 49 -44.09 23.56 -23.73
C ARG A 49 -42.72 24.22 -23.48
N THR A 50 -42.17 24.74 -24.57
CA THR A 50 -41.11 25.75 -24.68
C THR A 50 -41.72 27.15 -24.50
N ILE A 51 -41.13 28.05 -23.70
CA ILE A 51 -41.28 29.51 -23.84
C ILE A 51 -39.97 30.22 -23.45
N ALA A 52 -39.62 31.21 -24.27
CA ALA A 52 -38.44 32.07 -24.24
C ALA A 52 -38.51 33.23 -23.21
N SER A 53 -37.36 33.90 -23.02
CA SER A 53 -37.11 35.12 -22.25
C SER A 53 -37.96 36.35 -22.68
N PRO A 54 -38.02 37.41 -21.85
CA PRO A 54 -37.14 38.57 -22.13
C PRO A 54 -36.60 39.30 -20.88
N ALA A 55 -35.65 40.21 -21.13
CA ALA A 55 -34.96 41.08 -20.19
C ALA A 55 -35.76 42.33 -19.81
N THR A 56 -35.58 42.86 -18.59
CA THR A 56 -35.57 44.32 -18.29
C THR A 56 -34.88 44.60 -16.95
N ALA A 57 -34.15 45.71 -16.87
CA ALA A 57 -33.44 46.21 -15.69
C ALA A 57 -34.33 47.15 -14.84
N GLN A 58 -34.12 47.19 -13.52
CA GLN A 58 -33.91 48.41 -12.71
C GLN A 58 -33.80 48.12 -11.19
N GLU A 59 -33.00 48.96 -10.52
CA GLU A 59 -32.79 49.19 -9.08
C GLU A 59 -34.13 49.43 -8.33
N THR A 60 -34.31 49.40 -7.00
CA THR A 60 -33.48 49.70 -5.81
C THR A 60 -33.99 48.92 -4.57
N ASP A 61 -33.20 49.04 -3.49
CA ASP A 61 -33.56 49.02 -2.06
C ASP A 61 -33.71 47.69 -1.30
N GLY A 62 -32.99 47.65 -0.18
CA GLY A 62 -32.78 46.48 0.65
C GLY A 62 -33.78 46.29 1.79
N GLU A 63 -33.78 45.08 2.31
CA GLU A 63 -34.18 44.78 3.68
C GLU A 63 -33.53 43.47 4.16
N VAL A 64 -33.36 43.41 5.47
CA VAL A 64 -32.55 42.47 6.26
C VAL A 64 -33.31 41.17 6.50
N GLY A 65 -32.64 40.00 6.44
CA GLY A 65 -33.16 38.80 7.11
C GLY A 65 -32.67 37.43 6.63
N GLU A 66 -31.98 36.74 7.55
CA GLU A 66 -31.90 35.28 7.76
C GLU A 66 -30.79 34.44 7.08
N ASP A 67 -29.91 33.94 7.96
CA ASP A 67 -28.81 33.01 7.78
C ASP A 67 -29.21 31.67 7.13
N GLN A 68 -28.51 31.31 6.06
CA GLN A 68 -28.26 29.94 5.64
C GLN A 68 -26.75 29.74 5.40
N PRO A 69 -26.20 28.53 5.66
CA PRO A 69 -24.76 28.33 5.77
C PRO A 69 -24.09 28.54 4.41
N ASN A 70 -23.30 29.60 4.35
CA ASN A 70 -22.61 30.07 3.16
C ASN A 70 -21.64 29.01 2.63
N ALA A 71 -21.73 28.72 1.33
CA ALA A 71 -20.71 28.00 0.59
C ALA A 71 -19.38 28.72 0.81
N SER A 72 -18.35 27.98 1.24
CA SER A 72 -17.04 28.54 1.52
C SER A 72 -16.41 29.11 0.25
N SER A 73 -16.43 30.44 0.13
CA SER A 73 -15.57 31.18 -0.79
C SER A 73 -14.10 30.75 -0.59
N PRO A 74 -13.30 30.67 -1.66
CA PRO A 74 -11.90 30.30 -1.54
C PRO A 74 -11.19 31.33 -0.67
N MET A 75 -10.72 30.91 0.51
CA MET A 75 -9.84 31.74 1.30
C MET A 75 -8.50 31.85 0.58
N ASP A 76 -8.17 33.06 0.16
CA ASP A 76 -6.81 33.47 -0.19
C ASP A 76 -5.94 33.45 1.07
N THR A 77 -5.48 32.26 1.46
CA THR A 77 -4.43 32.13 2.47
C THR A 77 -3.09 32.32 1.77
N GLY A 78 -2.76 33.59 1.51
CA GLY A 78 -1.39 34.09 1.37
C GLY A 78 -0.41 33.23 0.56
N ARG A 79 -0.25 33.62 -0.70
CA ARG A 79 0.91 33.39 -1.60
C ARG A 79 0.95 32.01 -2.26
N ASP A 80 0.48 32.02 -3.51
CA ASP A 80 0.82 31.09 -4.59
C ASP A 80 0.04 29.76 -4.68
N GLY A 81 -0.58 29.25 -3.62
CA GLY A 81 -1.45 28.05 -3.70
C GLY A 81 -2.81 28.30 -4.35
N PHE A 82 -3.42 27.27 -4.98
CA PHE A 82 -4.74 27.40 -5.62
C PHE A 82 -5.62 26.17 -5.45
N GLY A 83 -6.86 26.38 -5.01
CA GLY A 83 -7.85 25.35 -4.74
C GLY A 83 -8.21 25.27 -3.25
N ASP A 84 -8.70 24.11 -2.82
CA ASP A 84 -9.26 23.90 -1.49
C ASP A 84 -8.23 23.95 -0.35
N ASN A 85 -8.71 24.13 0.89
CA ASN A 85 -7.85 24.10 2.07
C ASN A 85 -7.48 22.65 2.46
N HIS A 86 -6.23 22.28 2.19
CA HIS A 86 -5.63 20.98 2.53
C HIS A 86 -5.70 20.61 4.03
N LEU A 87 -5.81 21.58 4.95
CA LEU A 87 -5.92 21.29 6.38
C LEU A 87 -7.27 20.68 6.77
N VAL A 88 -8.30 20.85 5.92
CA VAL A 88 -9.62 20.28 6.12
C VAL A 88 -9.72 18.99 5.32
N ARG A 89 -9.89 17.87 6.03
CA ARG A 89 -10.01 16.55 5.40
C ARG A 89 -11.32 15.88 5.79
N ALA A 90 -12.12 15.52 4.80
CA ALA A 90 -13.37 14.80 5.01
C ALA A 90 -13.11 13.43 5.62
N LEU A 91 -13.97 13.00 6.55
CA LEU A 91 -13.83 11.72 7.24
C LEU A 91 -13.96 10.55 6.24
N GLY A 92 -12.95 9.68 6.20
CA GLY A 92 -12.96 8.51 5.31
C GLY A 92 -12.49 8.79 3.88
N SER A 93 -12.10 10.02 3.56
CA SER A 93 -11.39 10.35 2.31
C SER A 93 -9.99 9.76 2.30
N ALA A 94 -9.43 9.56 1.10
CA ALA A 94 -8.01 9.29 0.89
C ALA A 94 -7.35 10.50 0.22
N ARG A 95 -6.14 10.83 0.65
CA ARG A 95 -5.33 11.90 0.06
C ARG A 95 -4.31 11.33 -0.90
N LEU A 96 -4.33 11.83 -2.13
CA LEU A 96 -3.31 11.55 -3.14
C LEU A 96 -2.53 12.81 -3.45
N VAL A 97 -1.20 12.67 -3.50
CA VAL A 97 -0.26 13.72 -3.86
C VAL A 97 0.53 13.30 -5.09
N PHE A 98 0.65 14.18 -6.08
CA PHE A 98 1.58 14.08 -7.19
C PHE A 98 2.64 15.18 -7.10
N GLN A 99 3.90 14.82 -7.33
CA GLN A 99 5.02 15.75 -7.37
C GLN A 99 6.07 15.27 -8.37
N ASN A 100 6.43 16.10 -9.35
CA ASN A 100 7.75 15.96 -9.96
C ASN A 100 8.79 16.37 -8.92
N ILE A 101 9.58 15.40 -8.44
CA ILE A 101 10.46 15.60 -7.30
C ILE A 101 11.79 16.25 -7.71
N ASN A 102 12.09 16.37 -9.00
CA ASN A 102 13.36 16.88 -9.51
C ASN A 102 14.57 16.21 -8.80
N THR A 103 14.73 14.90 -9.04
CA THR A 103 15.75 14.01 -8.45
C THR A 103 15.53 13.68 -6.98
N ILE A 104 15.46 12.38 -6.67
CA ILE A 104 15.55 11.87 -5.29
C ILE A 104 17.04 11.83 -4.87
N PRO A 105 17.40 12.10 -3.61
CA PRO A 105 18.79 11.99 -3.18
C PRO A 105 19.30 10.54 -3.14
N ASP A 106 20.62 10.35 -3.22
CA ASP A 106 21.26 9.02 -3.18
C ASP A 106 21.21 8.37 -1.78
N ALA A 107 21.24 9.18 -0.72
CA ALA A 107 21.22 8.74 0.67
C ALA A 107 19.85 9.00 1.34
N SER A 108 19.44 8.12 2.26
CA SER A 108 18.14 8.18 2.93
C SER A 108 18.08 9.21 4.07
N ASP A 109 19.22 9.70 4.52
CA ASP A 109 19.40 10.72 5.56
C ASP A 109 19.50 12.14 4.99
N ASP A 110 19.40 12.30 3.67
CA ASP A 110 19.41 13.59 3.00
C ASP A 110 18.22 14.49 3.45
N PRO A 111 18.41 15.80 3.63
CA PRO A 111 17.34 16.73 4.04
C PRO A 111 16.09 16.66 3.16
N LYS A 112 16.23 16.44 1.85
CA LYS A 112 15.10 16.31 0.92
C LYS A 112 14.29 15.05 1.18
N GLN A 113 14.95 13.97 1.61
CA GLN A 113 14.26 12.75 2.05
C GLN A 113 13.49 12.99 3.36
N ALA A 114 14.07 13.75 4.30
CA ALA A 114 13.41 14.13 5.54
C ALA A 114 12.18 15.02 5.30
N GLN A 115 12.26 15.97 4.37
CA GLN A 115 11.14 16.78 3.90
C GLN A 115 9.99 15.91 3.36
N LEU A 116 10.30 14.95 2.48
CA LEU A 116 9.31 14.03 1.93
C LEU A 116 8.63 13.18 3.03
N ASN A 117 9.42 12.67 3.99
CA ASN A 117 8.89 11.91 5.12
C ASN A 117 7.97 12.79 5.99
N HIS A 118 8.37 14.02 6.28
CA HIS A 118 7.58 14.96 7.06
C HIS A 118 6.26 15.28 6.35
N TRP A 119 6.30 15.56 5.05
CA TRP A 119 5.12 15.86 4.24
C TRP A 119 4.08 14.75 4.29
N ILE A 120 4.48 13.50 4.03
CA ILE A 120 3.58 12.34 4.04
C ILE A 120 2.92 12.19 5.42
N GLN A 121 3.67 12.41 6.49
CA GLN A 121 3.19 12.27 7.86
C GLN A 121 2.28 13.42 8.30
N SER A 122 2.65 14.67 7.99
CA SER A 122 1.90 15.87 8.37
C SER A 122 0.57 15.95 7.64
N GLU A 123 0.58 15.69 6.33
CA GLU A 123 -0.60 15.74 5.46
C GLU A 123 -1.40 14.44 5.43
N ARG A 124 -0.92 13.42 6.15
CA ARG A 124 -1.53 12.07 6.18
C ARG A 124 -1.75 11.51 4.77
N VAL A 125 -0.76 11.65 3.90
CA VAL A 125 -0.83 11.24 2.50
C VAL A 125 -1.02 9.72 2.42
N ASP A 126 -2.04 9.27 1.70
CA ASP A 126 -2.30 7.85 1.47
C ASP A 126 -1.65 7.35 0.19
N PHE A 127 -1.62 8.19 -0.85
CA PHE A 127 -0.97 7.89 -2.12
C PHE A 127 0.07 8.96 -2.47
N LEU A 128 1.30 8.55 -2.73
CA LEU A 128 2.35 9.42 -3.23
C LEU A 128 2.79 8.98 -4.62
N LEU A 129 2.67 9.91 -5.56
CA LEU A 129 3.05 9.75 -6.95
C LEU A 129 4.23 10.70 -7.22
N LEU A 130 5.37 10.13 -7.61
CA LEU A 130 6.56 10.91 -7.94
C LEU A 130 6.95 10.73 -9.41
N ALA A 131 7.37 11.83 -10.02
CA ALA A 131 8.05 11.86 -11.32
C ALA A 131 9.50 12.36 -11.16
N GLU A 132 10.36 12.00 -12.11
CA GLU A 132 11.81 12.32 -12.15
C GLU A 132 12.57 11.91 -10.89
N LEU A 133 12.48 10.64 -10.51
CA LEU A 133 13.33 10.13 -9.43
C LEU A 133 14.82 10.21 -9.82
N ASN A 134 15.12 10.11 -11.12
CA ASN A 134 16.44 10.25 -11.71
C ASN A 134 17.48 9.23 -11.21
N LYS A 135 17.05 7.99 -10.91
CA LYS A 135 17.90 6.93 -10.35
C LYS A 135 17.89 5.62 -11.12
N PHE A 136 19.09 5.05 -11.22
CA PHE A 136 19.32 3.66 -11.58
C PHE A 136 19.40 2.81 -10.30
N TRP A 137 18.24 2.28 -9.90
CA TRP A 137 18.08 1.55 -8.63
C TRP A 137 19.03 0.37 -8.40
N PRO A 138 19.47 -0.40 -9.42
CA PRO A 138 20.43 -1.47 -9.20
C PRO A 138 21.78 -1.00 -8.62
N ALA A 139 22.22 0.20 -8.95
CA ALA A 139 23.48 0.78 -8.46
C ALA A 139 23.37 1.42 -7.06
N ILE A 140 22.14 1.61 -6.54
CA ILE A 140 21.92 2.16 -5.20
C ILE A 140 22.07 1.05 -4.15
N THR A 141 22.75 1.37 -3.04
CA THR A 141 22.93 0.46 -1.91
C THR A 141 21.57 -0.02 -1.38
N PRO A 142 21.42 -1.31 -0.99
CA PRO A 142 20.13 -1.86 -0.58
C PRO A 142 19.38 -1.03 0.47
N THR A 143 20.10 -0.49 1.46
CA THR A 143 19.55 0.36 2.54
C THR A 143 19.00 1.71 2.05
N ASN A 144 19.47 2.19 0.90
CA ASN A 144 19.06 3.45 0.30
C ASN A 144 18.10 3.25 -0.89
N ARG A 145 17.67 2.02 -1.19
CA ARG A 145 16.68 1.78 -2.25
C ARG A 145 15.31 2.31 -1.85
N TRP A 146 14.46 2.58 -2.84
CA TRP A 146 13.13 3.14 -2.62
C TRP A 146 12.29 2.36 -1.60
N ARG A 147 12.35 1.03 -1.62
CA ARG A 147 11.61 0.18 -0.67
C ARG A 147 11.95 0.51 0.79
N GLU A 148 13.24 0.58 1.12
CA GLU A 148 13.68 0.88 2.48
C GLU A 148 13.29 2.32 2.87
N ARG A 149 13.43 3.28 1.96
CA ARG A 149 12.99 4.67 2.16
C ARG A 149 11.50 4.79 2.42
N ALA A 150 10.68 4.19 1.57
CA ALA A 150 9.22 4.22 1.67
C ALA A 150 8.71 3.61 2.99
N SER A 151 9.43 2.65 3.55
CA SER A 151 9.11 2.10 4.87
C SER A 151 9.19 3.13 6.01
N THR A 152 10.06 4.14 5.88
CA THR A 152 10.23 5.21 6.87
C THR A 152 9.18 6.31 6.77
N MET A 153 8.46 6.36 5.64
CA MET A 153 7.39 7.33 5.39
C MET A 153 6.08 6.91 6.03
N ALA A 154 5.81 5.60 6.08
CA ALA A 154 4.61 5.04 6.71
C ALA A 154 4.60 5.30 8.22
N TRP A 155 3.40 5.33 8.82
CA TRP A 155 3.28 5.45 10.27
C TRP A 155 3.87 4.22 10.97
N LYS A 156 4.40 4.43 12.17
CA LYS A 156 5.05 3.37 12.94
C LYS A 156 4.08 2.20 13.17
N GLY A 157 4.40 1.05 12.60
CA GLY A 157 3.61 -0.18 12.70
C GLY A 157 2.56 -0.38 11.61
N GLU A 158 2.45 0.54 10.65
CA GLU A 158 1.63 0.40 9.45
C GLU A 158 2.46 -0.07 8.24
N GLY A 159 1.76 -0.45 7.17
CA GLY A 159 2.36 -0.92 5.92
C GLY A 159 2.61 0.18 4.89
N PHE A 160 3.33 -0.20 3.83
CA PHE A 160 3.40 0.54 2.57
C PHE A 160 3.46 -0.46 1.41
N HIS A 161 3.07 -0.02 0.22
CA HIS A 161 3.29 -0.74 -1.03
C HIS A 161 3.72 0.25 -2.09
N SER A 162 4.71 -0.08 -2.92
CA SER A 162 5.18 0.81 -3.98
C SER A 162 5.60 0.07 -5.24
N ALA A 163 5.37 0.72 -6.38
CA ALA A 163 5.97 0.39 -7.66
C ALA A 163 6.87 1.54 -8.12
N VAL A 164 8.00 1.19 -8.74
CA VAL A 164 9.00 2.15 -9.20
C VAL A 164 9.41 1.78 -10.61
N ALA A 165 9.23 2.73 -11.53
CA ALA A 165 9.61 2.61 -12.92
C ALA A 165 10.94 3.31 -13.16
N TYR A 166 11.83 2.66 -13.90
CA TYR A 166 13.06 3.22 -14.44
C TYR A 166 13.38 2.47 -15.74
N ASN A 167 14.23 3.04 -16.59
CA ASN A 167 14.54 2.41 -17.87
C ASN A 167 15.52 1.25 -17.70
N ILE A 168 15.02 0.01 -17.79
CA ILE A 168 15.84 -1.20 -17.66
C ILE A 168 16.63 -1.54 -18.93
N HIS A 169 16.32 -0.88 -20.05
CA HIS A 169 16.90 -1.15 -21.36
C HIS A 169 18.06 -0.22 -21.72
N GLN A 170 18.34 0.79 -20.90
CA GLN A 170 19.51 1.64 -21.10
C GLN A 170 20.78 0.87 -20.67
N PRO A 171 21.78 0.70 -21.57
CA PRO A 171 23.07 0.13 -21.17
C PRO A 171 23.76 1.07 -20.18
N ARG A 172 24.20 0.55 -19.03
CA ARG A 172 24.82 1.37 -17.98
C ARG A 172 26.00 0.66 -17.34
N THR A 173 26.97 1.45 -16.90
CA THR A 173 28.04 0.99 -16.00
C THR A 173 27.50 0.87 -14.58
N ALA A 174 27.85 -0.20 -13.87
CA ALA A 174 27.31 -0.52 -12.54
C ALA A 174 27.62 0.53 -11.45
N HIS A 175 28.49 1.50 -11.73
CA HIS A 175 28.98 2.48 -10.76
C HIS A 175 28.16 3.78 -10.69
N SER A 176 27.33 4.10 -11.69
CA SER A 176 26.57 5.36 -11.69
C SER A 176 25.12 5.16 -11.26
N THR A 177 24.75 5.81 -10.16
CA THR A 177 23.39 5.84 -9.58
C THR A 177 22.41 6.71 -10.36
N THR A 178 22.88 7.63 -11.21
CA THR A 178 22.04 8.66 -11.86
C THR A 178 21.49 8.22 -13.22
N GLN A 179 20.18 8.11 -13.36
CA GLN A 179 19.51 7.84 -14.65
C GLN A 179 18.29 8.74 -14.80
N PHE A 180 18.28 9.62 -15.80
CA PHE A 180 17.18 10.56 -16.00
C PHE A 180 15.83 9.88 -16.25
N GLY A 181 14.76 10.46 -15.71
CA GLY A 181 13.39 9.98 -15.77
C GLY A 181 12.98 9.17 -14.54
N GLY A 182 12.09 8.20 -14.74
CA GLY A 182 11.61 7.30 -13.71
C GLY A 182 10.45 7.87 -12.89
N CYS A 183 9.57 6.98 -12.45
CA CYS A 183 8.35 7.29 -11.71
C CYS A 183 8.19 6.37 -10.50
N SER A 184 7.44 6.80 -9.50
CA SER A 184 7.07 5.96 -8.36
C SER A 184 5.61 6.17 -8.01
N THR A 185 4.90 5.09 -7.73
CA THR A 185 3.54 5.13 -7.19
C THR A 185 3.52 4.31 -5.91
N SER A 186 3.21 4.98 -4.80
CA SER A 186 3.25 4.39 -3.47
C SER A 186 1.91 4.59 -2.75
N ALA A 187 1.45 3.56 -2.05
CA ALA A 187 0.35 3.62 -1.10
C ALA A 187 0.87 3.35 0.31
N PHE A 188 0.37 4.10 1.29
CA PHE A 188 0.80 4.03 2.68
C PHE A 188 -0.35 3.62 3.61
N ASN A 189 0.04 3.25 4.83
CA ASN A 189 -0.86 3.02 5.94
C ASN A 189 -1.96 1.99 5.64
N GLU A 190 -3.20 2.24 6.07
CA GLU A 190 -4.33 1.32 5.89
C GLU A 190 -4.60 1.00 4.42
N VAL A 191 -4.38 1.98 3.52
CA VAL A 191 -4.62 1.85 2.09
C VAL A 191 -3.66 0.88 1.42
N SER A 192 -2.41 0.79 1.91
CA SER A 192 -1.41 -0.15 1.37
C SER A 192 -1.87 -1.61 1.41
N HIS A 193 -2.72 -1.98 2.38
CA HIS A 193 -3.24 -3.34 2.52
C HIS A 193 -4.28 -3.72 1.46
N GLN A 194 -4.83 -2.75 0.72
CA GLN A 194 -5.81 -2.99 -0.35
C GLN A 194 -5.17 -3.20 -1.71
N VAL A 195 -3.86 -2.92 -1.83
CA VAL A 195 -3.11 -3.12 -3.06
C VAL A 195 -3.01 -4.61 -3.38
N ARG A 196 -3.39 -4.99 -4.60
CA ARG A 196 -3.36 -6.39 -5.07
C ARG A 196 -2.24 -6.64 -6.06
N SER A 197 -1.99 -5.68 -6.93
CA SER A 197 -0.96 -5.79 -7.95
C SER A 197 -0.38 -4.41 -8.21
N SER A 198 0.77 -4.41 -8.87
CA SER A 198 1.50 -3.22 -9.22
C SER A 198 2.46 -3.53 -10.35
N GLY A 199 2.90 -2.51 -11.08
CA GLY A 199 3.83 -2.69 -12.19
C GLY A 199 4.36 -1.37 -12.73
N ASP A 200 5.05 -1.48 -13.85
CA ASP A 200 5.69 -0.37 -14.57
C ASP A 200 5.73 -0.68 -16.07
N ASP A 201 6.22 0.27 -16.85
CA ASP A 201 6.34 0.17 -18.30
C ASP A 201 7.75 -0.25 -18.79
N SER A 202 8.66 -0.54 -17.86
CA SER A 202 10.07 -0.92 -18.09
C SER A 202 10.95 0.12 -18.80
N LEU A 203 10.39 1.23 -19.28
CA LEU A 203 11.12 2.37 -19.86
C LEU A 203 11.22 3.57 -18.90
N GLY A 204 10.64 3.45 -17.70
CA GLY A 204 10.66 4.52 -16.70
C GLY A 204 9.72 5.68 -17.02
N ARG A 205 8.66 5.43 -17.80
CA ARG A 205 7.65 6.43 -18.20
C ARG A 205 6.47 6.47 -17.23
N TRP A 206 6.10 5.35 -16.63
CA TRP A 206 5.06 5.31 -15.60
C TRP A 206 5.16 4.08 -14.68
N ALA A 207 4.68 4.24 -13.45
CA ALA A 207 4.51 3.19 -12.45
C ALA A 207 3.06 3.18 -11.96
N TRP A 208 2.51 2.01 -11.65
CA TRP A 208 1.11 1.89 -11.22
C TRP A 208 0.91 0.89 -10.08
N ILE A 209 -0.15 1.10 -9.31
CA ILE A 209 -0.68 0.16 -8.32
C ILE A 209 -2.19 -0.03 -8.55
N ARG A 210 -2.68 -1.25 -8.34
CA ARG A 210 -4.11 -1.60 -8.45
C ARG A 210 -4.65 -2.01 -7.09
N LEU A 211 -5.70 -1.35 -6.67
CA LEU A 211 -6.46 -1.62 -5.45
C LEU A 211 -7.73 -2.36 -5.83
N HIS A 212 -8.12 -3.32 -5.01
CA HIS A 212 -9.30 -4.13 -5.26
C HIS A 212 -10.50 -3.66 -4.47
N GLY A 213 -11.60 -3.38 -5.18
CA GLY A 213 -12.89 -3.02 -4.59
C GLY A 213 -13.80 -4.24 -4.38
N ARG A 214 -14.69 -4.16 -3.39
CA ARG A 214 -15.75 -5.15 -3.16
C ARG A 214 -17.11 -4.47 -3.27
N THR A 215 -17.77 -4.57 -4.41
CA THR A 215 -19.16 -4.11 -4.52
C THR A 215 -20.11 -5.30 -4.43
N GLN A 216 -21.08 -5.24 -3.52
CA GLN A 216 -22.25 -6.12 -3.61
C GLN A 216 -23.17 -5.60 -4.72
N GLY A 217 -23.48 -6.44 -5.72
CA GLY A 217 -24.58 -6.24 -6.66
C GLY A 217 -24.32 -5.38 -7.91
N VAL A 218 -23.26 -4.57 -7.99
CA VAL A 218 -22.95 -3.75 -9.17
C VAL A 218 -21.46 -3.77 -9.49
N GLY A 219 -20.97 -4.87 -10.08
CA GLY A 219 -19.63 -4.98 -10.68
C GLY A 219 -18.43 -4.78 -9.74
N GLN A 220 -17.31 -5.41 -10.07
CA GLN A 220 -16.03 -5.13 -9.42
C GLN A 220 -15.54 -3.75 -9.88
N ARG A 221 -15.32 -2.81 -8.95
CA ARG A 221 -14.68 -1.51 -9.24
C ARG A 221 -13.33 -1.45 -8.54
N ASP A 222 -12.32 -1.91 -9.25
CA ASP A 222 -10.94 -1.74 -8.82
C ASP A 222 -10.49 -0.30 -9.13
N LEU A 223 -9.47 0.18 -8.43
CA LEU A 223 -8.84 1.47 -8.70
C LEU A 223 -7.40 1.24 -9.16
N VAL A 224 -7.01 1.82 -10.29
CA VAL A 224 -5.60 1.90 -10.71
C VAL A 224 -5.10 3.32 -10.51
N VAL A 225 -4.04 3.46 -9.71
CA VAL A 225 -3.35 4.74 -9.48
C VAL A 225 -2.02 4.71 -10.22
N ILE A 226 -1.74 5.76 -10.99
CA ILE A 226 -0.62 5.83 -11.93
C ILE A 226 0.14 7.13 -11.73
N SER A 227 1.47 7.05 -11.63
CA SER A 227 2.37 8.19 -11.79
C SER A 227 3.09 8.08 -13.13
N ALA A 228 3.21 9.20 -13.84
CA ALA A 228 3.82 9.21 -15.16
C ALA A 228 4.69 10.44 -15.40
N TYR A 229 5.66 10.27 -16.30
CA TYR A 229 6.58 11.31 -16.75
C TYR A 229 6.77 11.19 -18.26
N ARG A 230 6.26 12.18 -19.00
CA ARG A 230 6.42 12.22 -20.45
C ARG A 230 7.76 12.85 -20.82
N PRO A 231 8.57 12.25 -21.71
CA PRO A 231 9.87 12.80 -22.09
C PRO A 231 9.75 14.22 -22.64
N ASN A 232 10.70 15.09 -22.30
CA ASN A 232 10.87 16.39 -22.95
C ASN A 232 11.06 16.27 -24.48
N PRO A 233 10.79 17.33 -25.26
CA PRO A 233 11.12 17.38 -26.68
C PRO A 233 12.61 17.06 -26.93
N PRO A 234 12.98 16.57 -28.13
CA PRO A 234 14.37 16.24 -28.43
C PRO A 234 15.27 17.47 -28.25
N ASN A 235 16.46 17.23 -27.68
CA ASN A 235 17.53 18.20 -27.55
C ASN A 235 18.90 17.49 -27.72
N ASP A 236 19.99 18.24 -27.67
CA ASP A 236 21.35 17.71 -27.93
C ASP A 236 21.90 16.81 -26.80
N GLY A 237 21.14 16.58 -25.73
CA GLY A 237 21.58 15.77 -24.60
C GLY A 237 21.46 14.26 -24.88
N HIS A 238 22.61 13.58 -25.04
CA HIS A 238 22.68 12.12 -25.26
C HIS A 238 22.17 11.25 -24.09
N GLN A 239 21.92 11.82 -22.91
CA GLN A 239 21.38 11.10 -21.76
C GLN A 239 19.89 11.41 -21.49
N THR A 240 19.26 12.26 -22.31
CA THR A 240 17.86 12.60 -22.13
C THR A 240 16.95 11.38 -22.23
N VAL A 241 15.81 11.45 -21.52
CA VAL A 241 14.79 10.40 -21.56
C VAL A 241 14.31 10.16 -22.99
N TRP A 242 14.17 11.21 -23.80
CA TRP A 242 13.83 11.09 -25.22
C TRP A 242 14.84 10.23 -25.97
N PHE A 243 16.15 10.51 -25.84
CA PHE A 243 17.19 9.74 -26.52
C PHE A 243 17.26 8.29 -26.03
N GLN A 244 17.09 8.08 -24.72
CA GLN A 244 17.01 6.75 -24.13
C GLN A 244 15.89 5.90 -24.76
N HIS A 245 14.69 6.48 -24.94
CA HIS A 245 13.56 5.80 -25.58
C HIS A 245 13.80 5.60 -27.07
N LYS A 246 14.30 6.60 -27.80
CA LYS A 246 14.61 6.47 -29.23
C LYS A 246 15.63 5.36 -29.48
N ALA A 247 16.69 5.30 -28.66
CA ALA A 247 17.70 4.24 -28.75
C ALA A 247 17.10 2.85 -28.50
N HIS A 248 16.19 2.70 -27.53
CA HIS A 248 15.49 1.44 -27.30
C HIS A 248 14.58 1.08 -28.48
N PHE A 249 13.80 2.03 -28.99
CA PHE A 249 12.90 1.83 -30.13
C PHE A 249 13.66 1.42 -31.40
N SER A 250 14.80 2.03 -31.69
CA SER A 250 15.65 1.61 -32.80
C SER A 250 16.15 0.16 -32.65
N ARG A 251 16.52 -0.27 -31.44
CA ARG A 251 16.95 -1.65 -31.16
C ARG A 251 15.82 -2.67 -31.29
N THR A 252 14.59 -2.25 -31.02
CA THR A 252 13.40 -3.11 -31.14
C THR A 252 12.68 -2.94 -32.48
N HIS A 253 13.28 -2.22 -33.44
CA HIS A 253 12.72 -1.93 -34.75
C HIS A 253 11.34 -1.26 -34.70
N ARG A 254 11.09 -0.48 -33.65
CA ARG A 254 9.89 0.32 -33.49
C ARG A 254 10.14 1.72 -34.07
N ASP A 255 9.55 2.01 -35.22
CA ASP A 255 9.57 3.37 -35.78
C ASP A 255 8.50 4.22 -35.11
N ALA A 256 8.88 4.92 -34.04
CA ALA A 256 7.99 5.83 -33.33
C ALA A 256 8.77 7.00 -32.73
N GLU A 257 8.08 8.12 -32.59
CA GLU A 257 8.57 9.27 -31.85
C GLU A 257 8.29 9.09 -30.34
N PRO A 258 9.29 9.19 -29.45
CA PRO A 258 9.14 8.93 -28.01
C PRO A 258 7.93 9.58 -27.33
N ARG A 259 7.64 10.84 -27.66
CA ARG A 259 6.53 11.61 -27.08
C ARG A 259 5.15 11.18 -27.59
N GLU A 260 5.06 10.72 -28.84
CA GLU A 260 3.83 10.19 -29.42
C GLU A 260 3.59 8.74 -28.98
N ALA A 261 4.65 7.95 -28.95
CA ALA A 261 4.66 6.60 -28.40
C ALA A 261 4.20 6.58 -26.93
N PHE A 262 4.65 7.56 -26.13
CA PHE A 262 4.19 7.71 -24.75
C PHE A 262 2.66 7.81 -24.67
N ILE A 263 2.05 8.72 -25.45
CA ILE A 263 0.60 8.93 -25.43
C ILE A 263 -0.12 7.66 -25.88
N LYS A 264 0.31 7.09 -27.02
CA LYS A 264 -0.31 5.87 -27.58
C LYS A 264 -0.25 4.70 -26.61
N ASP A 265 0.90 4.44 -26.00
CA ASP A 265 1.12 3.30 -25.11
C ASP A 265 0.34 3.50 -23.80
N LEU A 266 0.38 4.71 -23.21
CA LEU A 266 -0.34 5.02 -21.99
C LEU A 266 -1.86 4.96 -22.19
N SER A 267 -2.38 5.50 -23.29
CA SER A 267 -3.79 5.38 -23.67
C SER A 267 -4.22 3.91 -23.82
N THR A 268 -3.37 3.07 -24.41
CA THR A 268 -3.63 1.63 -24.56
C THR A 268 -3.70 0.93 -23.19
N ALA A 269 -2.76 1.23 -22.29
CA ALA A 269 -2.75 0.69 -20.93
C ALA A 269 -3.98 1.13 -20.13
N ILE A 270 -4.35 2.41 -20.21
CA ILE A 270 -5.55 2.96 -19.56
C ILE A 270 -6.81 2.26 -20.06
N ASN A 271 -6.99 2.13 -21.38
CA ASN A 271 -8.16 1.43 -21.92
C ASN A 271 -8.20 -0.03 -21.46
N THR A 272 -7.06 -0.72 -21.40
CA THR A 272 -7.01 -2.11 -20.88
C THR A 272 -7.53 -2.19 -19.44
N TRP A 273 -7.10 -1.28 -18.55
CA TRP A 273 -7.60 -1.26 -17.17
C TRP A 273 -9.08 -0.86 -17.08
N ARG A 274 -9.53 0.04 -17.95
CA ARG A 274 -10.95 0.44 -17.99
C ARG A 274 -11.85 -0.68 -18.50
N ASP A 275 -11.41 -1.43 -19.51
CA ASP A 275 -12.10 -2.62 -20.02
C ASP A 275 -12.20 -3.72 -18.94
N ASP A 276 -11.19 -3.80 -18.06
CA ASP A 276 -11.19 -4.61 -16.83
C ASP A 276 -12.14 -4.09 -15.73
N GLY A 277 -12.85 -2.99 -15.96
CA GLY A 277 -13.76 -2.37 -14.99
C GLY A 277 -13.08 -1.51 -13.92
N CYS A 278 -11.84 -1.05 -14.16
CA CYS A 278 -11.12 -0.22 -13.20
C CYS A 278 -11.42 1.27 -13.39
N SER A 279 -11.62 1.98 -12.27
CA SER A 279 -11.49 3.43 -12.20
C SER A 279 -10.01 3.81 -12.22
N ILE A 280 -9.68 4.99 -12.74
CA ILE A 280 -8.28 5.41 -12.94
C ILE A 280 -8.02 6.74 -12.26
N ILE A 281 -6.85 6.88 -11.63
CA ILE A 281 -6.26 8.17 -11.26
C ILE A 281 -4.83 8.22 -11.83
N LEU A 282 -4.50 9.27 -12.58
CA LEU A 282 -3.22 9.50 -13.23
C LEU A 282 -2.65 10.85 -12.78
N GLY A 283 -1.56 10.84 -12.02
CA GLY A 283 -0.73 12.02 -11.81
C GLY A 283 0.41 12.05 -12.82
N ILE A 284 0.61 13.16 -13.53
CA ILE A 284 1.59 13.22 -14.62
C ILE A 284 2.27 14.58 -14.72
N ASP A 285 3.58 14.54 -15.00
CA ASP A 285 4.32 15.61 -15.66
C ASP A 285 4.32 15.32 -17.17
N ALA A 286 3.54 16.10 -17.92
CA ALA A 286 3.32 15.87 -19.35
C ALA A 286 4.41 16.52 -20.22
N ASN A 287 5.26 17.38 -19.63
CA ASN A 287 6.19 18.25 -20.35
C ASN A 287 5.53 18.89 -21.59
N ASP A 288 4.28 19.34 -21.45
CA ASP A 288 3.45 19.89 -22.51
C ASP A 288 2.44 20.88 -21.92
N ASP A 289 1.86 21.73 -22.77
CA ASP A 289 0.82 22.67 -22.34
C ASP A 289 -0.50 21.93 -22.03
N LEU A 290 -0.81 21.80 -20.74
CA LEU A 290 -2.03 21.18 -20.24
C LEU A 290 -3.21 22.17 -20.11
N SER A 291 -3.11 23.36 -20.71
CA SER A 291 -4.26 24.23 -20.98
C SER A 291 -4.84 24.03 -22.38
N SER A 292 -4.06 23.46 -23.31
CA SER A 292 -4.48 23.25 -24.70
C SER A 292 -5.45 22.06 -24.85
N TYR A 293 -6.49 22.24 -25.65
CA TYR A 293 -7.47 21.20 -25.98
C TYR A 293 -7.54 20.89 -27.49
N SER A 294 -6.43 21.09 -28.20
CA SER A 294 -6.34 20.71 -29.62
C SER A 294 -6.33 19.17 -29.79
N PRO A 295 -6.71 18.61 -30.96
CA PRO A 295 -6.72 17.16 -31.17
C PRO A 295 -5.37 16.44 -30.93
N LYS A 296 -4.26 17.19 -30.93
CA LYS A 296 -2.91 16.68 -30.66
C LYS A 296 -2.46 16.89 -29.21
N SER A 297 -3.19 17.68 -28.41
CA SER A 297 -2.80 18.00 -27.05
C SER A 297 -2.98 16.80 -26.13
N PHE A 298 -2.17 16.75 -25.07
CA PHE A 298 -2.24 15.67 -24.09
C PHE A 298 -3.64 15.58 -23.45
N CYS A 299 -4.23 16.73 -23.08
CA CYS A 299 -5.56 16.78 -22.47
C CYS A 299 -6.66 16.19 -23.36
N PHE A 300 -6.64 16.48 -24.67
CA PHE A 300 -7.59 15.90 -25.62
C PHE A 300 -7.42 14.38 -25.72
N ARG A 301 -6.18 13.88 -25.79
CA ARG A 301 -5.92 12.43 -25.87
C ARG A 301 -6.30 11.70 -24.58
N MET A 302 -6.23 12.35 -23.42
CA MET A 302 -6.71 11.78 -22.15
C MET A 302 -8.24 11.76 -22.07
N SER A 303 -8.94 12.73 -22.65
CA SER A 303 -10.41 12.71 -22.68
C SER A 303 -10.97 11.66 -23.63
N GLU A 304 -10.26 11.35 -24.73
CA GLU A 304 -10.60 10.22 -25.60
C GLU A 304 -10.59 8.86 -24.86
N VAL A 305 -9.73 8.71 -23.85
CA VAL A 305 -9.69 7.52 -22.98
C VAL A 305 -10.54 7.68 -21.72
N GLY A 306 -11.44 8.67 -21.69
CA GLY A 306 -12.44 8.86 -20.65
C GLY A 306 -11.91 9.43 -19.33
N LEU A 307 -10.76 10.12 -19.36
CA LEU A 307 -10.25 10.82 -18.18
C LEU A 307 -10.60 12.31 -18.21
N ILE A 308 -10.94 12.85 -17.05
CA ILE A 308 -11.17 14.27 -16.80
C ILE A 308 -10.11 14.80 -15.85
N GLU A 309 -9.87 16.11 -15.88
CA GLU A 309 -8.87 16.73 -15.02
C GLU A 309 -9.47 17.07 -13.65
N ALA A 310 -8.87 16.54 -12.59
CA ALA A 310 -9.47 16.56 -11.26
C ALA A 310 -9.51 17.95 -10.63
N ILE A 311 -8.44 18.75 -10.79
CA ILE A 311 -8.37 20.08 -10.14
C ILE A 311 -9.24 21.09 -10.88
N GLN A 312 -9.20 21.13 -12.21
CA GLN A 312 -9.97 22.03 -13.06
C GLN A 312 -11.46 21.73 -13.00
N SER A 313 -11.86 20.46 -12.80
CA SER A 313 -13.27 20.11 -12.63
C SER A 313 -13.84 20.69 -11.32
N ASN A 314 -13.04 20.74 -10.26
CA ASN A 314 -13.42 21.33 -8.98
C ASN A 314 -13.25 22.85 -8.94
N HIS A 315 -12.24 23.37 -9.65
CA HIS A 315 -11.87 24.79 -9.67
C HIS A 315 -11.65 25.26 -11.11
N PRO A 316 -12.73 25.65 -11.83
CA PRO A 316 -12.62 26.19 -13.18
C PRO A 316 -11.69 27.41 -13.22
N GLY A 317 -10.84 27.51 -14.24
CA GLY A 317 -9.84 28.58 -14.36
C GLY A 317 -8.45 28.24 -13.81
N SER A 318 -8.21 26.97 -13.44
CA SER A 318 -6.89 26.45 -13.05
C SER A 318 -5.91 26.46 -14.25
N HIS A 319 -5.20 27.58 -14.41
CA HIS A 319 -4.21 27.80 -15.48
C HIS A 319 -2.82 28.10 -14.94
N GLN A 320 -2.59 27.93 -13.64
CA GLN A 320 -1.34 28.34 -13.03
C GLN A 320 -0.17 27.47 -13.50
N ALA A 321 1.01 28.10 -13.66
CA ALA A 321 2.23 27.39 -14.00
C ALA A 321 2.64 26.46 -12.85
N THR A 322 2.82 25.17 -13.16
CA THR A 322 3.27 24.16 -12.19
C THR A 322 4.78 24.00 -12.15
N TYR A 323 5.51 24.71 -13.00
CA TYR A 323 6.97 24.70 -13.11
C TYR A 323 7.54 26.11 -13.03
N GLN A 324 8.53 26.34 -12.17
CA GLN A 324 9.05 27.69 -11.85
C GLN A 324 9.57 28.44 -13.08
N ARG A 325 10.19 27.74 -14.05
CA ARG A 325 10.72 28.40 -15.26
C ARG A 325 9.71 28.48 -16.39
N ASN A 326 8.47 28.03 -16.18
CA ASN A 326 7.42 28.21 -17.17
C ASN A 326 6.86 29.64 -17.11
N LEU A 327 7.49 30.55 -17.86
CA LEU A 327 7.07 31.95 -17.96
C LEU A 327 5.82 32.17 -18.81
N ARG A 328 5.29 31.12 -19.46
CA ARG A 328 4.09 31.22 -20.30
C ARG A 328 2.79 31.05 -19.52
N GLY A 329 2.86 30.70 -18.23
CA GLY A 329 1.69 30.68 -17.35
C GLY A 329 0.69 29.58 -17.66
N TYR A 330 1.14 28.37 -18.00
CA TYR A 330 0.29 27.19 -18.15
C TYR A 330 0.79 25.99 -17.31
N PRO A 331 -0.08 25.09 -16.86
CA PRO A 331 0.34 23.89 -16.13
C PRO A 331 0.96 22.88 -17.09
N ILE A 332 1.99 22.19 -16.63
CA ILE A 332 2.57 21.00 -17.29
C ILE A 332 2.41 19.73 -16.45
N ASP A 333 2.02 19.90 -15.19
CA ASP A 333 1.68 18.84 -14.26
C ASP A 333 0.18 18.88 -13.96
N ARG A 334 -0.51 17.74 -14.01
CA ARG A 334 -1.94 17.63 -13.65
C ARG A 334 -2.30 16.24 -13.11
N ILE A 335 -3.47 16.16 -12.46
CA ILE A 335 -4.07 14.90 -12.01
C ILE A 335 -5.34 14.65 -12.82
N PHE A 336 -5.38 13.54 -13.54
CA PHE A 336 -6.53 13.08 -14.30
C PHE A 336 -7.21 11.92 -13.56
N ALA A 337 -8.53 11.82 -13.67
CA ALA A 337 -9.30 10.73 -13.08
C ALA A 337 -10.47 10.32 -13.98
N THR A 338 -10.98 9.10 -13.83
CA THR A 338 -12.27 8.74 -14.43
C THR A 338 -13.41 9.47 -13.71
N PRO A 339 -14.53 9.82 -14.40
CA PRO A 339 -15.63 10.60 -13.82
C PRO A 339 -16.32 9.97 -12.61
N ASP A 340 -16.16 8.66 -12.41
CA ASP A 340 -16.73 7.93 -11.29
C ASP A 340 -15.87 8.01 -10.01
N VAL A 341 -14.68 8.61 -10.06
CA VAL A 341 -13.86 8.91 -8.88
C VAL A 341 -14.44 10.15 -8.17
N PRO A 342 -14.99 10.01 -6.96
CA PRO A 342 -15.61 11.13 -6.25
C PRO A 342 -14.55 12.05 -5.63
N ILE A 343 -14.13 13.07 -6.36
CA ILE A 343 -13.21 14.11 -5.88
C ILE A 343 -13.94 15.02 -4.89
N LEU A 344 -13.41 15.12 -3.67
CA LEU A 344 -13.98 15.90 -2.57
C LEU A 344 -13.30 17.26 -2.43
N ALA A 345 -11.99 17.30 -2.65
CA ALA A 345 -11.19 18.52 -2.61
C ALA A 345 -9.97 18.36 -3.51
N ALA A 346 -9.47 19.47 -4.08
CA ALA A 346 -8.36 19.46 -5.00
C ALA A 346 -7.59 20.80 -4.94
N ARG A 347 -6.26 20.75 -5.05
CA ARG A 347 -5.43 21.97 -5.01
C ARG A 347 -4.03 21.79 -5.62
N TYR A 348 -3.44 22.89 -6.07
CA TYR A 348 -2.00 23.09 -6.27
C TYR A 348 -1.36 23.64 -4.99
N TYR A 349 -0.32 22.98 -4.52
CA TYR A 349 0.56 23.56 -3.50
C TYR A 349 1.37 24.74 -4.09
N PRO A 350 1.70 25.76 -3.29
CA PRO A 350 2.80 26.68 -3.56
C PRO A 350 4.10 25.96 -3.94
N PHE A 351 4.98 26.65 -4.67
CA PHE A 351 6.33 26.14 -4.92
C PHE A 351 7.10 25.94 -3.60
N ASP A 352 7.90 24.87 -3.55
CA ASP A 352 8.81 24.55 -2.45
C ASP A 352 8.16 24.44 -1.05
N GLU A 353 6.83 24.35 -0.93
CA GLU A 353 6.14 24.35 0.37
C GLU A 353 6.51 23.14 1.23
N HIS A 354 6.49 21.93 0.66
CA HIS A 354 6.74 20.69 1.39
C HIS A 354 8.05 20.01 1.05
N VAL A 355 8.51 20.14 -0.19
CA VAL A 355 9.77 19.54 -0.66
C VAL A 355 10.43 20.44 -1.68
N ALA A 356 11.75 20.54 -1.60
CA ALA A 356 12.52 21.34 -2.54
C ALA A 356 12.39 20.77 -3.97
N SER A 357 11.65 21.48 -4.82
CA SER A 357 11.44 21.15 -6.23
C SER A 357 11.05 22.39 -7.01
N ASN A 358 11.54 22.48 -8.25
CA ASN A 358 11.12 23.50 -9.20
C ASN A 358 9.72 23.23 -9.79
N HIS A 359 9.04 22.17 -9.35
CA HIS A 359 7.63 21.90 -9.64
C HIS A 359 6.76 22.06 -8.39
N ARG A 360 5.51 22.44 -8.59
CA ARG A 360 4.48 22.43 -7.54
C ARG A 360 4.04 21.00 -7.25
N GLY A 361 3.68 20.76 -6.00
CA GLY A 361 2.90 19.59 -5.64
C GLY A 361 1.45 19.78 -6.05
N LEU A 362 0.79 18.68 -6.41
CA LEU A 362 -0.65 18.63 -6.65
C LEU A 362 -1.26 17.63 -5.69
N TRP A 363 -2.48 17.88 -5.23
CA TRP A 363 -3.20 16.90 -4.44
C TRP A 363 -4.70 16.91 -4.69
N ILE A 364 -5.28 15.75 -4.40
CA ILE A 364 -6.72 15.54 -4.36
C ILE A 364 -7.07 14.72 -3.12
N ASP A 365 -8.21 15.05 -2.50
CA ASP A 365 -8.91 14.14 -1.60
C ASP A 365 -10.09 13.54 -2.35
N PHE A 366 -10.28 12.23 -2.21
CA PHE A 366 -11.38 11.53 -2.87
C PHE A 366 -11.98 10.47 -1.94
N ASP A 367 -13.25 10.13 -2.15
CA ASP A 367 -13.92 9.09 -1.37
C ASP A 367 -13.54 7.69 -1.86
N LEU A 368 -12.35 7.25 -1.44
CA LEU A 368 -11.83 5.90 -1.70
C LEU A 368 -12.77 4.81 -1.17
N ARG A 369 -13.45 5.07 -0.05
CA ARG A 369 -14.33 4.08 0.57
C ARG A 369 -15.52 3.80 -0.32
N SER A 370 -16.21 4.83 -0.80
CA SER A 370 -17.33 4.65 -1.73
C SER A 370 -16.86 4.06 -3.05
N LEU A 371 -15.71 4.50 -3.55
CA LEU A 371 -15.13 4.00 -4.80
C LEU A 371 -14.86 2.48 -4.77
N LEU A 372 -14.34 1.96 -3.65
CA LEU A 372 -14.00 0.55 -3.47
C LEU A 372 -15.14 -0.29 -2.85
N GLY A 373 -16.37 0.23 -2.80
CA GLY A 373 -17.56 -0.51 -2.35
C GLY A 373 -17.73 -0.63 -0.84
N GLY A 374 -17.20 0.33 -0.07
CA GLY A 374 -17.44 0.46 1.37
C GLY A 374 -16.54 -0.39 2.27
N HIS A 375 -15.64 -1.19 1.69
CA HIS A 375 -14.80 -2.14 2.42
C HIS A 375 -13.66 -1.44 3.17
N LYS A 376 -13.54 -1.71 4.47
CA LYS A 376 -12.31 -1.41 5.23
C LYS A 376 -11.44 -2.66 5.28
N PRO A 377 -10.19 -2.62 4.80
CA PRO A 377 -9.28 -3.74 5.00
C PRO A 377 -9.02 -3.90 6.50
N THR A 378 -9.38 -5.05 7.06
CA THR A 378 -8.88 -5.43 8.38
C THR A 378 -7.36 -5.48 8.33
N LYS A 379 -6.68 -4.69 9.18
CA LYS A 379 -5.21 -4.71 9.34
C LYS A 379 -4.73 -6.17 9.43
N SER A 380 -4.03 -6.61 8.40
CA SER A 380 -3.37 -7.92 8.40
C SER A 380 -2.20 -7.84 9.37
N THR A 381 -2.40 -8.27 10.61
CA THR A 381 -1.29 -8.41 11.56
C THR A 381 -0.41 -9.57 11.12
N HIS A 382 0.73 -9.27 10.50
CA HIS A 382 1.75 -10.30 10.26
C HIS A 382 2.28 -10.76 11.62
N VAL A 383 1.89 -11.96 12.04
CA VAL A 383 2.44 -12.58 13.25
C VAL A 383 3.77 -13.24 12.87
N PRO A 384 4.92 -12.70 13.32
CA PRO A 384 6.22 -13.26 12.94
C PRO A 384 6.32 -14.72 13.40
N ARG A 385 6.88 -15.57 12.53
CA ARG A 385 7.12 -16.99 12.85
C ARG A 385 8.05 -17.08 14.06
N ARG A 386 7.75 -18.01 14.98
CA ARG A 386 8.54 -18.21 16.20
C ARG A 386 9.77 -19.05 15.95
N LEU A 387 9.68 -20.00 15.02
CA LEU A 387 10.80 -20.78 14.52
C LEU A 387 11.59 -19.96 13.50
N VAL A 388 12.89 -19.81 13.74
CA VAL A 388 13.84 -19.14 12.84
C VAL A 388 15.09 -19.99 12.69
N MET A 389 15.47 -20.29 11.44
CA MET A 389 16.50 -21.29 11.14
C MET A 389 17.92 -20.86 11.53
N HIS A 390 18.20 -19.56 11.60
CA HIS A 390 19.51 -19.02 11.99
C HIS A 390 19.76 -19.10 13.51
N ASN A 391 18.72 -19.28 14.34
CA ASN A 391 18.89 -19.39 15.79
C ASN A 391 18.90 -20.86 16.23
N LYS A 392 20.11 -21.42 16.37
CA LYS A 392 20.32 -22.82 16.76
C LYS A 392 19.56 -23.24 18.03
N ARG A 393 19.45 -22.35 19.05
CA ARG A 393 18.75 -22.66 20.31
C ARG A 393 17.24 -22.85 20.08
N VAL A 394 16.64 -22.03 19.21
CA VAL A 394 15.22 -22.11 18.88
C VAL A 394 14.93 -23.38 18.09
N VAL A 395 15.79 -23.71 17.12
CA VAL A 395 15.70 -24.95 16.33
C VAL A 395 15.80 -26.18 17.24
N GLN A 396 16.81 -26.24 18.11
CA GLN A 396 16.98 -27.34 19.08
C GLN A 396 15.73 -27.52 19.96
N ARG A 397 15.19 -26.43 20.49
CA ARG A 397 13.97 -26.47 21.32
C ARG A 397 12.75 -26.94 20.53
N TYR A 398 12.61 -26.49 19.27
CA TYR A 398 11.54 -26.97 18.39
C TYR A 398 11.64 -28.47 18.12
N VAL A 399 12.84 -28.97 17.80
CA VAL A 399 13.09 -30.40 17.56
C VAL A 399 12.75 -31.20 18.81
N GLN A 400 13.25 -30.79 19.98
CA GLN A 400 12.97 -31.45 21.25
C GLN A 400 11.46 -31.53 21.55
N LEU A 401 10.72 -30.43 21.38
CA LEU A 401 9.27 -30.40 21.60
C LEU A 401 8.52 -31.27 20.58
N THR A 402 8.99 -31.31 19.34
CA THR A 402 8.42 -32.15 18.28
C THR A 402 8.63 -33.63 18.59
N GLU A 403 9.84 -34.04 18.98
CA GLU A 403 10.16 -35.41 19.38
C GLU A 403 9.33 -35.86 20.58
N GLN A 404 9.24 -35.01 21.62
CA GLN A 404 8.39 -35.28 22.79
C GLN A 404 6.93 -35.47 22.40
N GLY A 405 6.40 -34.61 21.52
CA GLY A 405 5.04 -34.73 21.02
C GLY A 405 4.84 -36.00 20.18
N TYR A 406 5.78 -36.34 19.30
CA TYR A 406 5.71 -37.54 18.48
C TYR A 406 5.72 -38.81 19.31
N MET A 407 6.53 -38.86 20.37
CA MET A 407 6.53 -39.99 21.31
C MET A 407 5.23 -40.04 22.12
N ARG A 408 4.74 -38.90 22.61
CA ARG A 408 3.48 -38.82 23.37
C ARG A 408 2.26 -39.32 22.59
N TYR A 409 2.19 -39.02 21.29
CA TYR A 409 1.09 -39.46 20.42
C TYR A 409 1.42 -40.75 19.63
N ASN A 410 2.57 -41.38 19.93
CA ASN A 410 3.09 -42.56 19.26
C ASN A 410 3.02 -42.49 17.72
N ILE A 411 3.35 -41.33 17.16
CA ILE A 411 3.29 -41.08 15.71
C ILE A 411 4.18 -42.07 14.94
N PRO A 412 5.44 -42.31 15.34
CA PRO A 412 6.31 -43.24 14.62
C PRO A 412 5.78 -44.68 14.63
N GLY A 413 5.29 -45.17 15.78
CA GLY A 413 4.76 -46.53 15.89
C GLY A 413 3.47 -46.72 15.08
N ARG A 414 2.56 -45.75 15.11
CA ARG A 414 1.33 -45.75 14.29
C ARG A 414 1.63 -45.75 12.80
N LEU A 415 2.61 -44.95 12.37
CA LEU A 415 3.03 -44.88 10.98
C LEU A 415 3.73 -46.17 10.53
N SER A 416 4.59 -46.73 11.38
CA SER A 416 5.26 -48.02 11.13
C SER A 416 4.25 -49.15 10.98
N THR A 417 3.28 -49.25 11.88
CA THR A 417 2.19 -50.25 11.81
C THR A 417 1.42 -50.12 10.50
N LEU A 418 1.04 -48.89 10.12
CA LEU A 418 0.35 -48.65 8.85
C LEU A 418 1.21 -49.05 7.64
N GLY A 419 2.52 -48.79 7.70
CA GLY A 419 3.47 -49.20 6.67
C GLY A 419 3.55 -50.72 6.53
N PHE A 420 3.62 -51.45 7.64
CA PHE A 420 3.58 -52.91 7.65
C PHE A 420 2.26 -53.46 7.09
N ASP A 421 1.13 -52.87 7.49
CA ASP A 421 -0.21 -53.27 7.01
C ASP A 421 -0.30 -53.14 5.48
N VAL A 422 0.21 -52.03 4.93
CA VAL A 422 0.26 -51.78 3.47
C VAL A 422 1.20 -52.76 2.78
N ALA A 423 2.39 -53.00 3.32
CA ALA A 423 3.38 -53.91 2.74
C ALA A 423 2.89 -55.37 2.70
N ARG A 424 2.17 -55.84 3.73
CA ARG A 424 1.61 -57.20 3.80
C ARG A 424 0.52 -57.45 2.77
N GLN A 425 -0.19 -56.41 2.34
CA GLN A 425 -1.40 -56.53 1.53
C GLN A 425 -1.11 -56.70 0.03
N GLN A 426 0.16 -56.54 -0.40
CA GLN A 426 0.62 -56.69 -1.80
C GLN A 426 -0.31 -55.99 -2.82
N GLY A 427 -0.78 -54.78 -2.50
CA GLY A 427 -1.66 -53.97 -3.32
C GLY A 427 -1.57 -52.48 -2.98
N GLY A 428 -2.32 -51.64 -3.68
CA GLY A 428 -2.37 -50.18 -3.41
C GLY A 428 -3.01 -49.84 -2.06
N ILE A 429 -2.77 -48.61 -1.57
CA ILE A 429 -3.37 -48.10 -0.33
C ILE A 429 -4.90 -48.16 -0.42
N THR A 430 -5.52 -48.84 0.54
CA THR A 430 -6.98 -48.88 0.67
C THR A 430 -7.54 -47.55 1.20
N LYS A 431 -8.83 -47.30 0.96
CA LYS A 431 -9.51 -46.09 1.46
C LYS A 431 -9.44 -45.94 2.99
N SER A 432 -9.53 -47.05 3.73
CA SER A 432 -9.41 -47.05 5.20
C SER A 432 -7.99 -46.72 5.67
N GLN A 433 -6.97 -47.24 4.99
CA GLN A 433 -5.56 -46.91 5.26
C GLN A 433 -5.24 -45.45 4.93
N SER A 434 -5.79 -44.91 3.84
CA SER A 434 -5.66 -43.48 3.51
C SER A 434 -6.28 -42.58 4.60
N VAL A 435 -7.48 -42.92 5.09
CA VAL A 435 -8.10 -42.19 6.21
C VAL A 435 -7.23 -42.28 7.49
N ARG A 436 -6.66 -43.46 7.77
CA ARG A 436 -5.76 -43.66 8.92
C ARG A 436 -4.48 -42.83 8.78
N PHE A 437 -3.90 -42.78 7.59
CA PHE A 437 -2.74 -41.92 7.28
C PHE A 437 -3.06 -40.45 7.50
N HIS A 438 -4.16 -39.95 6.94
CA HIS A 438 -4.57 -38.55 7.10
C HIS A 438 -4.76 -38.16 8.56
N ARG A 439 -5.30 -39.07 9.39
CA ARG A 439 -5.40 -38.85 10.84
C ARG A 439 -4.01 -38.75 11.50
N ILE A 440 -3.10 -39.68 11.21
CA ILE A 440 -1.72 -39.65 11.75
C ILE A 440 -1.00 -38.37 11.31
N HIS A 441 -1.16 -37.97 10.05
CA HIS A 441 -0.58 -36.76 9.50
C HIS A 441 -1.14 -35.49 10.17
N ALA A 442 -2.45 -35.42 10.41
CA ALA A 442 -3.08 -34.31 11.12
C ALA A 442 -2.56 -34.18 12.56
N ASP A 443 -2.39 -35.30 13.26
CA ASP A 443 -1.79 -35.32 14.61
C ASP A 443 -0.33 -34.83 14.58
N ALA A 444 0.47 -35.32 13.64
CA ALA A 444 1.87 -34.91 13.46
C ALA A 444 1.98 -33.41 13.12
N TYR A 445 1.09 -32.90 12.28
CA TYR A 445 1.00 -31.48 11.96
C TYR A 445 0.65 -30.63 13.20
N THR A 446 -0.31 -31.09 14.01
CA THR A 446 -0.70 -30.42 15.25
C THR A 446 0.47 -30.35 16.24
N VAL A 447 1.23 -31.44 16.40
CA VAL A 447 2.45 -31.46 17.23
C VAL A 447 3.46 -30.41 16.75
N ARG A 448 3.75 -30.35 15.44
CA ARG A 448 4.69 -29.37 14.89
C ARG A 448 4.23 -27.93 15.11
N ARG A 449 2.93 -27.64 14.95
CA ARG A 449 2.38 -26.30 15.24
C ARG A 449 2.54 -25.91 16.71
N LEU A 450 2.25 -26.82 17.63
CA LEU A 450 2.43 -26.57 19.07
C LEU A 450 3.91 -26.41 19.43
N ALA A 451 4.80 -27.19 18.84
CA ALA A 451 6.23 -27.06 19.03
C ALA A 451 6.72 -25.67 18.57
N GLU A 452 6.27 -25.19 17.41
CA GLU A 452 6.58 -23.84 16.93
C GLU A 452 6.04 -22.74 17.85
N GLN A 453 4.82 -22.88 18.36
CA GLN A 453 4.25 -21.89 19.29
C GLN A 453 5.09 -21.76 20.59
N ASN A 454 5.74 -22.84 21.00
CA ASN A 454 6.45 -22.95 22.28
C ASN A 454 7.98 -22.94 22.18
N CYS A 455 8.54 -22.92 20.96
CA CYS A 455 9.99 -22.93 20.74
C CYS A 455 10.67 -21.60 21.13
N ARG A 456 9.92 -20.49 21.16
CA ARG A 456 10.42 -19.18 21.59
C ARG A 456 9.29 -18.30 22.10
N LYS A 457 9.58 -17.41 23.04
CA LYS A 457 8.71 -16.28 23.39
C LYS A 457 9.10 -15.05 22.57
N LEU A 458 8.14 -14.44 21.90
CA LEU A 458 8.34 -13.18 21.19
C LEU A 458 8.12 -12.02 22.16
N SER A 459 9.09 -11.11 22.22
CA SER A 459 8.98 -9.85 22.97
C SER A 459 8.72 -8.74 21.95
N ILE A 460 7.46 -8.46 21.65
CA ILE A 460 7.01 -7.51 20.61
C ILE A 460 6.53 -6.19 21.25
N GLY A 461 7.16 -5.76 22.35
CA GLY A 461 6.81 -4.48 22.98
C GLY A 461 7.24 -3.30 22.11
N GLY A 462 6.47 -2.21 22.10
CA GLY A 462 6.75 -1.02 21.27
C GLY A 462 7.95 -0.16 21.70
N ALA A 463 8.66 -0.57 22.75
CA ALA A 463 9.84 0.12 23.28
C ALA A 463 11.08 -0.77 23.13
N GLU A 464 12.18 -0.18 22.66
CA GLU A 464 13.47 -0.86 22.56
C GLU A 464 13.89 -1.40 23.93
N TRP A 465 14.44 -2.61 23.95
CA TRP A 465 14.92 -3.21 25.17
C TRP A 465 16.29 -2.63 25.53
N SER A 466 16.41 -2.04 26.72
CA SER A 466 17.70 -1.65 27.31
C SER A 466 17.86 -2.25 28.71
N PRO A 467 19.08 -2.67 29.12
CA PRO A 467 19.33 -3.14 30.48
C PRO A 467 18.94 -2.12 31.55
N GLN A 468 19.24 -0.84 31.31
CA GLN A 468 18.92 0.28 32.18
C GLN A 468 17.40 0.45 32.31
N GLY A 469 16.67 0.48 31.18
CA GLY A 469 15.22 0.61 31.17
C GLY A 469 14.52 -0.59 31.83
N GLN A 470 15.04 -1.80 31.65
CA GLN A 470 14.50 -2.99 32.32
C GLN A 470 14.72 -2.95 33.83
N SER A 471 15.86 -2.45 34.31
CA SER A 471 16.14 -2.26 35.74
C SER A 471 15.14 -1.30 36.38
N ILE A 472 14.87 -0.16 35.73
CA ILE A 472 13.89 0.82 36.21
C ILE A 472 12.47 0.24 36.19
N ARG A 473 12.07 -0.48 35.13
CA ARG A 473 10.78 -1.19 35.07
C ARG A 473 10.60 -2.19 36.21
N ASP A 474 11.66 -2.95 36.53
CA ASP A 474 11.62 -3.94 37.61
C ASP A 474 11.45 -3.25 38.97
N ARG A 475 12.12 -2.11 39.21
CA ARG A 475 11.96 -1.27 40.41
C ARG A 475 10.55 -0.69 40.51
N ILE A 476 10.04 -0.05 39.45
CA ILE A 476 8.64 0.43 39.39
C ILE A 476 7.65 -0.70 39.70
N THR A 477 7.88 -1.89 39.14
CA THR A 477 7.01 -3.05 39.38
C THR A 477 7.09 -3.51 40.84
N LEU A 478 8.26 -3.49 41.46
CA LEU A 478 8.44 -3.79 42.88
C LEU A 478 7.66 -2.81 43.76
N TRP A 479 7.83 -1.50 43.55
CA TRP A 479 7.16 -0.46 44.32
C TRP A 479 5.64 -0.56 44.22
N ARG A 480 5.11 -0.74 43.00
CA ARG A 480 3.68 -0.95 42.78
C ARG A 480 3.14 -2.19 43.49
N LEU A 481 3.90 -3.29 43.50
CA LEU A 481 3.48 -4.52 44.18
C LEU A 481 3.47 -4.36 45.71
N LEU A 482 4.46 -3.67 46.27
CA LEU A 482 4.51 -3.40 47.71
C LEU A 482 3.36 -2.47 48.14
N LEU A 483 3.12 -1.38 47.40
CA LEU A 483 1.99 -0.48 47.64
C LEU A 483 0.64 -1.20 47.52
N LYS A 484 0.49 -2.07 46.51
CA LYS A 484 -0.71 -2.90 46.36
C LYS A 484 -0.91 -3.83 47.56
N GLY A 485 0.17 -4.41 48.09
CA GLY A 485 0.14 -5.20 49.33
C GLY A 485 -0.29 -4.38 50.55
N ARG A 486 0.18 -3.13 50.69
CA ARG A 486 -0.24 -2.20 51.76
C ARG A 486 -1.72 -1.84 51.69
N ARG A 487 -2.28 -1.76 50.47
CA ARG A 487 -3.72 -1.57 50.21
C ARG A 487 -4.54 -2.85 50.37
N ARG A 488 -4.05 -3.84 51.13
CA ARG A 488 -4.70 -5.14 51.41
C ARG A 488 -5.08 -5.96 50.17
N CYS A 489 -4.47 -5.69 49.02
CA CYS A 489 -4.72 -6.47 47.81
C CYS A 489 -3.80 -7.71 47.77
N ARG A 490 -4.31 -8.85 47.27
CA ARG A 490 -3.50 -10.07 47.11
C ARG A 490 -2.36 -9.84 46.12
N VAL A 491 -1.13 -10.12 46.56
CA VAL A 491 0.10 -10.03 45.76
C VAL A 491 0.91 -11.32 45.89
N SER A 492 1.62 -11.69 44.82
CA SER A 492 2.45 -12.91 44.83
C SER A 492 3.73 -12.70 45.63
N SER A 493 3.83 -13.31 46.81
CA SER A 493 5.02 -13.24 47.67
C SER A 493 6.28 -13.75 46.96
N ARG A 494 6.15 -14.76 46.09
CA ARG A 494 7.25 -15.28 45.25
C ARG A 494 7.75 -14.23 44.26
N LYS A 495 6.84 -13.48 43.63
CA LYS A 495 7.19 -12.41 42.69
C LYS A 495 7.89 -11.25 43.39
N VAL A 496 7.40 -10.86 44.58
CA VAL A 496 8.01 -9.80 45.39
C VAL A 496 9.43 -10.18 45.80
N ARG A 497 9.65 -11.37 46.40
CA ARG A 497 11.00 -11.83 46.79
C ARG A 497 11.99 -11.82 45.63
N ARG A 498 11.55 -12.30 44.46
CA ARG A 498 12.39 -12.29 43.25
C ARG A 498 12.75 -10.87 42.82
N LEU A 499 11.81 -9.93 42.89
CA LEU A 499 12.06 -8.54 42.52
C LEU A 499 12.98 -7.84 43.53
N LEU A 500 12.81 -8.05 44.84
CA LEU A 500 13.70 -7.52 45.89
C LEU A 500 15.17 -7.88 45.61
N LEU A 501 15.43 -9.14 45.25
CA LEU A 501 16.77 -9.61 44.89
C LEU A 501 17.24 -9.02 43.56
N LYS A 502 16.37 -8.99 42.55
CA LYS A 502 16.72 -8.53 41.20
C LYS A 502 17.03 -7.03 41.13
N THR A 503 16.37 -6.22 41.96
CA THR A 503 16.59 -4.77 42.02
C THR A 503 17.63 -4.37 43.07
N ASN A 504 18.20 -5.33 43.80
CA ASN A 504 19.11 -5.10 44.93
C ASN A 504 18.50 -4.21 46.05
N GLU A 505 17.21 -4.39 46.33
CA GLU A 505 16.45 -3.61 47.33
C GLU A 505 15.89 -4.52 48.43
N PRO A 506 16.73 -5.22 49.22
CA PRO A 506 16.27 -6.24 50.16
C PRO A 506 15.45 -5.70 51.33
N LEU A 507 15.57 -4.40 51.64
CA LEU A 507 14.87 -3.74 52.74
C LEU A 507 13.59 -3.00 52.32
N ALA A 508 13.27 -2.98 51.04
CA ALA A 508 12.10 -2.30 50.48
C ALA A 508 10.76 -2.70 51.14
N TRP A 509 10.65 -3.93 51.65
CA TRP A 509 9.44 -4.41 52.34
C TRP A 509 9.23 -3.76 53.72
N LYS A 510 10.27 -3.15 54.31
CA LYS A 510 10.19 -2.42 55.59
C LYS A 510 9.80 -0.95 55.41
N MET A 511 9.90 -0.41 54.20
CA MET A 511 9.55 0.97 53.90
C MET A 511 8.07 1.26 54.16
N THR A 512 7.81 2.50 54.59
CA THR A 512 6.49 3.10 54.75
C THR A 512 5.81 3.32 53.40
N THR A 513 4.50 3.57 53.41
CA THR A 513 3.76 3.88 52.18
C THR A 513 4.26 5.15 51.49
N ALA A 514 4.61 6.18 52.27
CA ALA A 514 5.09 7.46 51.74
C ALA A 514 6.45 7.33 51.04
N GLU A 515 7.37 6.57 51.63
CA GLU A 515 8.69 6.27 51.03
C GLU A 515 8.54 5.48 49.71
N LEU A 516 7.66 4.49 49.69
CA LEU A 516 7.38 3.69 48.48
C LEU A 516 6.76 4.53 47.35
N GLU A 517 5.87 5.47 47.67
CA GLU A 517 5.28 6.40 46.68
C GLU A 517 6.33 7.40 46.16
N THR A 518 7.24 7.84 47.02
CA THR A 518 8.36 8.72 46.64
C THR A 518 9.30 8.03 45.66
N HIS A 519 9.74 6.81 45.97
CA HIS A 519 10.59 6.01 45.08
C HIS A 519 9.89 5.65 43.76
N LEU A 520 8.58 5.36 43.81
CA LEU A 520 7.79 5.12 42.60
C LEU A 520 7.76 6.36 41.71
N THR A 521 7.58 7.55 42.28
CA THR A 521 7.53 8.81 41.52
C THR A 521 8.89 9.14 40.90
N GLN A 522 9.98 8.99 41.67
CA GLN A 522 11.34 9.19 41.17
C GLN A 522 11.68 8.25 40.01
N ASP A 523 11.33 6.96 40.12
CA ASP A 523 11.62 6.00 39.07
C ASP A 523 10.72 6.15 37.85
N LEU A 524 9.48 6.62 38.02
CA LEU A 524 8.61 6.99 36.91
C LEU A 524 9.10 8.24 36.17
N GLY A 525 9.75 9.18 36.84
CA GLY A 525 10.38 10.33 36.17
C GLY A 525 11.66 9.98 35.41
N ARG A 526 12.33 8.87 35.78
CA ARG A 526 13.52 8.35 35.09
C ARG A 526 13.20 7.38 33.94
N TYR A 527 11.98 6.84 33.91
CA TYR A 527 11.51 5.84 32.95
C TYR A 527 10.73 6.50 31.81
#